data_AF-A0A8J2BGW8-F1
#
_entry.id   AF-A0A8J2BGW8-F1
#
_cell.length_a   1.000
_cell.length_b   1.000
_cell.length_c   1.000
_cell.angle_alpha   90.00
_cell.angle_beta   90.00
_cell.angle_gamma   90.00
#
_symmetry.space_group_name_H-M   'P 1'
#
loop_
_entity.id
_entity.type
_entity.pdbx_description
1 polymer ?
#
loop_
_entity_poly.entity_id
_entity_poly.type
_entity_poly.pdbx_seq_one_letter_code
_entity_poly.pdbx_strand_id
1 'polypeptide(L)'
;MSSASTSSSTKKDEDFIKSTKERADLNQYWFSRNTIDVFVKIISCHVEKVEKPKVALVSCPSLYFSLEPEVRKSCIVLDIDKQWEEDPGFVYYDFNDPPEQQLSG
;
A
#
# COMPACT_ATOMS: atom_id res chain seq x y z
N MET A 1 12.08 9.87 31.26
CA MET A 1 11.84 8.51 30.72
C MET A 1 10.57 8.55 29.89
N SER A 2 10.68 8.40 28.57
CA SER A 2 9.54 8.06 27.71
C SER A 2 10.12 7.29 26.54
N SER A 3 9.90 5.98 26.58
CA SER A 3 10.31 5.05 25.54
C SER A 3 9.42 5.26 24.32
N ALA A 4 10.02 5.64 23.20
CA ALA A 4 9.35 5.61 21.90
C ALA A 4 9.23 4.14 21.46
N SER A 5 8.00 3.63 21.42
CA SER A 5 7.69 2.30 20.90
C SER A 5 7.74 2.33 19.36
N THR A 6 8.92 2.09 18.79
CA THR A 6 9.12 1.93 17.35
C THR A 6 9.69 0.53 17.09
N SER A 7 8.88 -0.52 16.94
CA SER A 7 9.43 -1.82 16.48
C SER A 7 8.48 -2.85 15.84
N SER A 8 7.24 -2.51 15.47
CA SER A 8 6.28 -3.49 14.91
C SER A 8 6.36 -3.60 13.37
N SER A 9 6.49 -2.47 12.67
CA SER A 9 6.29 -2.41 11.21
C SER A 9 7.51 -2.84 10.38
N THR A 10 8.72 -2.90 10.97
CA THR A 10 9.97 -3.09 10.21
C THR A 10 10.13 -4.49 9.62
N LYS A 11 9.61 -5.54 10.27
CA LYS A 11 9.77 -6.93 9.78
C LYS A 11 8.88 -7.25 8.59
N LYS A 12 7.60 -6.85 8.65
CA LYS A 12 6.58 -7.22 7.65
C LYS A 12 6.90 -6.69 6.26
N ASP A 13 7.48 -5.51 6.20
CA ASP A 13 7.83 -4.84 4.95
C ASP A 13 9.05 -5.49 4.29
N GLU A 14 10.07 -5.84 5.07
CA GLU A 14 11.20 -6.60 4.55
C GLU A 14 10.75 -7.99 4.10
N ASP A 15 9.85 -8.62 4.85
CA ASP A 15 9.27 -9.91 4.48
C ASP A 15 8.51 -9.78 3.16
N PHE A 16 7.71 -8.72 2.96
CA PHE A 16 6.99 -8.47 1.70
C PHE A 16 7.95 -8.26 0.51
N ILE A 17 8.91 -7.35 0.63
CA ILE A 17 9.85 -7.03 -0.46
C ILE A 17 10.75 -8.24 -0.78
N LYS A 18 11.18 -9.01 0.23
CA LYS A 18 12.03 -10.20 0.03
C LYS A 18 11.25 -11.38 -0.54
N SER A 19 9.98 -11.55 -0.18
CA SER A 19 9.15 -12.67 -0.64
C SER A 19 8.48 -12.41 -1.99
N THR A 20 8.28 -11.15 -2.36
CA THR A 20 7.63 -10.76 -3.61
C THR A 20 8.68 -10.44 -4.66
N LYS A 21 8.87 -11.35 -5.62
CA LYS A 21 9.77 -11.14 -6.75
C LYS A 21 9.26 -10.02 -7.65
N GLU A 22 10.13 -9.08 -7.97
CA GLU A 22 9.87 -8.07 -8.98
C GLU A 22 9.55 -8.73 -10.34
N ARG A 23 8.56 -8.16 -11.02
CA ARG A 23 8.08 -8.60 -12.33
C ARG A 23 8.40 -7.55 -13.38
N ALA A 24 9.44 -7.79 -14.16
CA ALA A 24 9.90 -6.88 -15.20
C ALA A 24 8.86 -6.70 -16.32
N ASP A 25 8.04 -7.72 -16.60
CA ASP A 25 6.92 -7.66 -17.54
C ASP A 25 5.84 -6.65 -17.11
N LEU A 26 5.76 -6.37 -15.81
CA LEU A 26 4.84 -5.39 -15.22
C LEU A 26 5.54 -4.08 -14.83
N ASN A 27 6.83 -3.91 -15.14
CA ASN A 27 7.67 -2.79 -14.68
C ASN A 27 7.59 -2.55 -13.16
N GLN A 28 7.53 -3.63 -12.38
CA GLN A 28 7.39 -3.55 -10.93
C GLN A 28 8.75 -3.37 -10.26
N TYR A 29 8.94 -2.25 -9.57
CA TYR A 29 10.14 -1.93 -8.79
C TYR A 29 9.76 -1.53 -7.37
N TRP A 30 10.53 -1.99 -6.38
CA TRP A 30 10.25 -1.65 -5.00
C TRP A 30 10.90 -0.34 -4.56
N PHE A 31 10.13 0.48 -3.84
CA PHE A 31 10.68 1.66 -3.18
C PHE A 31 11.77 1.28 -2.17
N SER A 32 12.74 2.18 -1.99
CA SER A 32 13.70 2.03 -0.90
C SER A 32 12.99 2.04 0.46
N ARG A 33 13.59 1.39 1.46
CA ARG A 33 13.08 1.36 2.83
C ARG A 33 12.74 2.76 3.35
N ASN A 34 13.68 3.68 3.24
CA ASN A 34 13.52 5.04 3.74
C ASN A 34 12.35 5.77 3.07
N THR A 35 12.13 5.50 1.78
CA THR A 35 11.01 6.05 1.02
C THR A 35 9.68 5.50 1.53
N ILE A 36 9.60 4.19 1.77
CA ILE A 36 8.40 3.54 2.33
C ILE A 36 8.07 4.11 3.71
N ASP A 37 9.06 4.23 4.60
CA ASP A 37 8.86 4.75 5.95
C ASP A 37 8.27 6.17 5.96
N VAL A 38 8.75 7.03 5.04
CA VAL A 38 8.24 8.39 4.89
C VAL A 38 6.78 8.37 4.39
N PHE A 39 6.47 7.59 3.37
CA PHE A 39 5.11 7.52 2.83
C PHE A 39 4.11 6.91 3.82
N VAL A 40 4.47 5.81 4.49
CA VAL A 40 3.64 5.20 5.53
C VAL A 40 3.33 6.22 6.62
N LYS A 41 4.33 6.99 7.08
CA LYS A 41 4.10 8.06 8.07
C LYS A 41 3.13 9.13 7.56
N ILE A 42 3.28 9.58 6.32
CA ILE A 42 2.41 10.59 5.72
C ILE A 42 0.97 10.07 5.62
N ILE A 43 0.77 8.84 5.14
CA ILE A 43 -0.54 8.21 4.99
C ILE A 43 -1.21 8.05 6.36
N SER A 44 -0.50 7.49 7.35
CA SER A 44 -1.03 7.32 8.70
C SER A 44 -1.44 8.67 9.32
N CYS A 45 -0.60 9.70 9.20
CA CYS A 45 -0.93 11.05 9.66
C CYS A 45 -2.17 11.65 8.96
N HIS A 46 -2.39 11.33 7.69
CA HIS A 46 -3.58 11.78 6.97
C HIS A 46 -4.84 11.05 7.48
N VAL A 47 -4.77 9.73 7.61
CA VAL A 47 -5.88 8.88 8.08
C VAL A 47 -6.31 9.27 9.50
N GLU A 48 -5.38 9.60 10.39
CA GLU A 48 -5.69 10.02 11.76
C GLU A 48 -6.40 11.38 11.86
N LYS A 49 -6.19 12.28 10.88
CA LYS A 49 -6.63 13.68 10.97
C LYS A 49 -7.93 13.97 10.22
N VAL A 50 -8.38 13.05 9.38
CA VAL A 50 -9.55 13.22 8.53
C VAL A 50 -10.68 12.35 9.06
N GLU A 51 -11.91 12.90 9.15
CA GLU A 51 -13.06 12.19 9.75
C GLU A 51 -13.49 10.95 8.94
N LYS A 52 -13.24 10.94 7.62
CA LYS A 52 -13.56 9.84 6.70
C LYS A 52 -12.49 9.72 5.61
N PRO A 53 -11.28 9.27 5.95
CA PRO A 53 -10.17 9.22 5.01
C PRO A 53 -10.42 8.13 3.96
N LYS A 54 -10.02 8.40 2.72
CA LYS A 54 -9.96 7.42 1.64
C LYS A 54 -8.65 7.62 0.90
N VAL A 55 -7.85 6.56 0.82
CA VAL A 55 -6.55 6.59 0.14
C VAL A 55 -6.51 5.50 -0.92
N ALA A 56 -6.30 5.88 -2.17
CA ALA A 56 -6.04 4.93 -3.25
C ALA A 56 -4.53 4.88 -3.53
N LEU A 57 -3.94 3.70 -3.43
CA LEU A 57 -2.54 3.43 -3.74
C LEU A 57 -2.47 2.76 -5.11
N VAL A 58 -2.15 3.55 -6.13
CA VAL A 58 -2.09 3.09 -7.53
C VAL A 58 -0.72 2.50 -7.82
N SER A 59 -0.68 1.23 -8.21
CA SER A 59 0.56 0.48 -8.50
C SER A 59 1.60 0.55 -7.38
N CYS A 60 1.12 0.69 -6.13
CA CYS A 60 1.96 0.85 -4.94
C CYS A 60 1.68 -0.23 -3.89
N PRO A 61 1.72 -1.53 -4.22
CA PRO A 61 1.41 -2.60 -3.27
C PRO A 61 2.41 -2.64 -2.12
N SER A 62 3.69 -2.34 -2.36
CA SER A 62 4.70 -2.24 -1.29
C SER A 62 4.32 -1.23 -0.21
N LEU A 63 3.71 -0.08 -0.56
CA LEU A 63 3.23 0.87 0.44
C LEU A 63 2.00 0.33 1.16
N TYR A 64 1.04 -0.23 0.42
CA TYR A 64 -0.21 -0.77 0.99
C TYR A 64 0.06 -1.86 2.03
N PHE A 65 0.92 -2.82 1.69
CA PHE A 65 1.27 -3.93 2.57
C PHE A 65 2.16 -3.53 3.74
N SER A 66 2.75 -2.33 3.69
CA SER A 66 3.51 -1.72 4.80
C SER A 66 2.67 -0.89 5.77
N LEU A 67 1.41 -0.60 5.45
CA LEU A 67 0.51 0.10 6.36
C LEU A 67 0.08 -0.81 7.52
N GLU A 68 -0.08 -0.23 8.70
CA GLU A 68 -0.73 -0.92 9.83
C GLU A 68 -2.18 -1.29 9.47
N PRO A 69 -2.71 -2.43 9.96
CA PRO A 69 -4.03 -2.94 9.57
C PRO A 69 -5.17 -1.93 9.75
N GLU A 70 -5.13 -1.10 10.81
CA GLU A 70 -6.15 -0.08 11.06
C GLU A 70 -6.11 1.06 10.04
N VAL A 71 -4.91 1.48 9.61
CA VAL A 71 -4.73 2.50 8.56
C VAL A 71 -5.18 1.94 7.21
N ARG A 72 -4.86 0.66 6.96
CA ARG A 72 -5.18 -0.05 5.72
C ARG A 72 -6.68 -0.16 5.46
N LYS A 73 -7.53 -0.21 6.49
CA LYS A 73 -9.01 -0.19 6.35
C LYS A 73 -9.54 1.05 5.64
N SER A 74 -8.77 2.14 5.62
CA SER A 74 -9.10 3.39 4.92
C SER A 74 -8.43 3.49 3.54
N CYS A 75 -7.73 2.44 3.12
CA CYS A 75 -6.92 2.40 1.92
C CYS A 75 -7.39 1.29 0.98
N ILE A 76 -7.18 1.49 -0.31
CA ILE A 76 -7.25 0.43 -1.32
C ILE A 76 -5.96 0.43 -2.12
N VAL A 77 -5.60 -0.73 -2.68
CA VAL A 77 -4.52 -0.87 -3.66
C VAL A 77 -5.13 -1.17 -5.02
N LEU A 78 -4.80 -0.31 -5.99
CA LEU A 78 -5.18 -0.47 -7.39
C LEU A 78 -3.99 -1.06 -8.14
N ASP A 79 -4.09 -2.30 -8.61
CA ASP A 79 -2.99 -2.96 -9.33
C ASP A 79 -3.51 -3.91 -10.42
N ILE A 80 -2.68 -4.12 -11.46
CA ILE A 80 -2.94 -5.06 -12.54
C ILE A 80 -2.53 -6.49 -12.14
N ASP A 81 -1.57 -6.62 -11.22
CA ASP A 81 -1.10 -7.91 -10.74
C ASP A 81 -2.10 -8.54 -9.77
N LYS A 82 -2.75 -9.62 -10.20
CA LYS A 82 -3.79 -10.32 -9.45
C LYS A 82 -3.26 -11.17 -8.29
N GLN A 83 -1.95 -11.18 -8.03
CA GLN A 83 -1.38 -11.96 -6.92
C GLN A 83 -1.94 -11.58 -5.53
N TRP A 84 -2.59 -10.41 -5.40
CA TRP A 84 -3.26 -9.95 -4.18
C TRP A 84 -4.79 -9.92 -4.28
N GLU A 85 -5.39 -10.60 -5.25
CA GLU A 85 -6.84 -10.55 -5.48
C GLU A 85 -7.69 -11.06 -4.30
N GLU A 86 -7.09 -11.83 -3.39
CA GLU A 86 -7.72 -12.28 -2.16
C GLU A 86 -7.69 -11.24 -1.01
N ASP A 87 -6.88 -10.18 -1.12
CA ASP A 87 -6.85 -9.11 -0.10
C ASP A 87 -8.09 -8.20 -0.23
N PRO A 88 -8.81 -7.93 0.88
CA PRO A 88 -10.08 -7.19 0.82
C PRO A 88 -9.94 -5.73 0.35
N GLY A 89 -8.74 -5.15 0.39
CA GLY A 89 -8.50 -3.80 -0.15
C GLY A 89 -7.88 -3.80 -1.54
N PHE A 90 -7.70 -4.96 -2.18
CA PHE A 90 -7.29 -5.03 -3.57
C PHE A 90 -8.45 -4.72 -4.52
N VAL A 91 -8.18 -3.90 -5.52
CA VAL A 91 -9.08 -3.66 -6.64
C VAL A 91 -8.26 -3.79 -7.92
N TYR A 92 -8.68 -4.69 -8.81
CA TYR A 92 -8.04 -4.83 -10.11
C TYR A 92 -8.18 -3.52 -10.89
N TYR A 93 -7.06 -3.03 -11.42
CA TYR A 93 -7.02 -1.78 -12.16
C TYR A 93 -5.95 -1.84 -13.27
N ASP A 94 -6.38 -1.65 -14.51
CA ASP A 94 -5.52 -1.46 -15.67
C ASP A 94 -5.44 0.04 -16.00
N PHE A 95 -4.24 0.62 -15.93
CA PHE A 95 -4.03 2.04 -16.20
C PHE A 95 -4.31 2.42 -17.67
N ASN A 96 -4.35 1.45 -18.58
CA ASN A 96 -4.63 1.69 -20.00
C ASN A 96 -6.11 1.92 -20.26
N ASP A 97 -6.98 1.44 -19.38
CA ASP A 97 -8.42 1.58 -19.49
C ASP A 97 -8.92 2.83 -18.74
N PRO A 98 -10.03 3.46 -19.17
CA PRO A 98 -10.58 4.63 -18.49
C PRO A 98 -10.99 4.33 -17.03
N PRO A 99 -10.61 5.17 -16.04
CA PRO A 99 -10.95 4.94 -14.64
C PRO A 99 -12.46 4.83 -14.38
N GLU A 100 -13.29 5.56 -15.13
CA GLU A 100 -14.75 5.57 -14.97
C GLU A 100 -15.39 4.22 -15.27
N GLN A 101 -14.73 3.38 -16.07
CA GLN A 101 -15.20 2.04 -16.43
C GLN A 101 -14.80 0.99 -15.39
N GLN A 102 -13.79 1.30 -14.56
CA GLN A 102 -13.18 0.36 -13.62
C GLN A 102 -13.52 0.66 -12.16
N LEU A 103 -13.64 1.94 -11.82
CA LEU A 103 -13.83 2.43 -10.45
C LEU A 103 -15.27 2.89 -10.18
N SER A 104 -16.24 2.19 -10.76
CA SER A 104 -17.66 2.42 -10.46
C SER A 104 -17.98 1.85 -9.08
N GLY A 105 -17.94 2.74 -8.07
CA GLY A 105 -18.44 2.47 -6.72
C GLY A 105 -19.96 2.57 -6.64
#